data_AF-A0A1Y1RC55-F1
#
_entry.id   AF-A0A1Y1RC55-F1
#
_cell.length_a   1.000
_cell.length_b   1.000
_cell.length_c   1.000
_cell.angle_alpha   90.00
_cell.angle_beta   90.00
_cell.angle_gamma   90.00
#
_symmetry.space_group_name_H-M   'P 1'
#
loop_
_entity.id
_entity.type
_entity.pdbx_description
1 polymer ?
#
loop_
_entity_poly.entity_id
_entity_poly.type
_entity_poly.pdbx_seq_one_letter_code
_entity_poly.pdbx_strand_id
1 'polypeptide(L)' 'MAENKTRRVFCNINGLTGGLIATFLLLGILAFLTMWAIQVQQENAETYYKIENPAGLQFNSTENAKHYKLVK' A
#
# COMPACT_ATOMS: atom_id res chain seq x y z
N MET A 1 22.31 -43.33 -21.37
CA MET A 1 21.83 -41.96 -21.63
C MET A 1 20.99 -41.53 -20.43
N ALA A 2 21.56 -40.76 -19.52
CA ALA A 2 20.88 -40.39 -18.25
C ALA A 2 19.84 -39.30 -18.51
N GLU A 3 18.58 -39.59 -18.16
CA GLU A 3 17.45 -38.69 -18.30
C GLU A 3 17.51 -37.57 -17.24
N ASN A 4 17.62 -36.31 -17.68
CA ASN A 4 17.68 -35.15 -16.81
C ASN A 4 16.28 -34.77 -16.29
N LYS A 5 15.91 -35.28 -15.11
CA LYS A 5 14.61 -35.01 -14.44
C LYS A 5 14.46 -33.55 -13.97
N THR A 6 15.54 -32.81 -13.79
CA THR A 6 15.55 -31.45 -13.21
C THR A 6 14.80 -30.43 -14.09
N ARG A 7 14.78 -30.62 -15.43
CA ARG A 7 14.07 -29.72 -16.35
C ARG A 7 12.55 -29.88 -16.37
N ARG A 8 12.00 -30.97 -15.83
CA ARG A 8 10.55 -31.21 -15.84
C ARG A 8 9.83 -30.69 -14.61
N VAL A 9 10.52 -30.47 -13.49
CA VAL A 9 9.86 -30.11 -12.22
C VAL A 9 9.23 -28.71 -12.27
N PHE A 10 9.80 -27.77 -13.04
CA PHE A 10 9.24 -26.44 -13.25
C PHE A 10 8.13 -26.36 -14.32
N CYS A 11 8.03 -27.35 -15.23
CA CYS A 11 7.13 -27.33 -16.39
C CYS A 11 6.10 -28.48 -16.44
N ASN A 12 6.00 -29.32 -15.40
CA ASN A 12 5.02 -30.43 -15.33
C ASN A 12 3.76 -30.09 -14.50
N ILE A 13 3.62 -28.86 -14.01
CA ILE A 13 2.30 -28.39 -13.59
C ILE A 13 1.52 -28.18 -14.88
N ASN A 14 0.43 -28.94 -15.10
CA ASN A 14 -0.47 -28.75 -16.24
C ASN A 14 -0.69 -27.25 -16.46
N GLY A 15 -0.59 -26.75 -17.71
CA GLY A 15 -0.65 -25.31 -18.00
C GLY A 15 -1.84 -24.59 -17.35
N LEU A 16 -2.96 -25.30 -17.16
CA LEU A 16 -4.12 -24.81 -16.42
C LEU A 16 -3.85 -24.65 -14.91
N THR A 17 -3.27 -25.65 -14.25
CA THR A 17 -2.93 -25.58 -12.81
C THR A 17 -1.87 -24.51 -12.54
N GLY A 18 -0.89 -24.34 -13.44
CA GLY A 18 0.13 -23.29 -13.31
C GLY A 18 -0.47 -21.89 -13.45
N GLY A 19 -1.40 -21.72 -14.41
CA GLY A 19 -2.15 -20.48 -14.59
C GLY A 19 -2.99 -20.12 -13.37
N LEU A 20 -3.72 -21.09 -12.80
CA LEU A 20 -4.53 -20.87 -11.60
C LEU A 20 -3.69 -20.45 -10.39
N ILE A 21 -2.56 -21.12 -10.15
CA ILE A 21 -1.65 -20.76 -9.05
C ILE A 21 -1.12 -19.34 -9.23
N ALA A 22 -0.73 -18.96 -10.45
CA ALA A 22 -0.27 -17.60 -10.73
C ALA A 22 -1.37 -16.56 -10.49
N THR A 23 -2.61 -16.84 -10.89
CA THR A 23 -3.75 -15.94 -10.65
C THR A 23 -4.02 -15.75 -9.16
N PHE A 24 -4.03 -16.82 -8.37
CA PHE A 24 -4.20 -16.71 -6.92
C PHE A 24 -3.07 -15.92 -6.25
N LEU A 25 -1.82 -16.10 -6.71
CA LEU A 25 -0.69 -15.32 -6.23
C LEU A 25 -0.88 -13.83 -6.51
N LEU A 26 -1.29 -13.47 -7.74
CA LEU A 26 -1.56 -12.08 -8.11
C LEU A 26 -2.73 -11.48 -7.32
N LEU A 27 -3.83 -12.22 -7.14
CA LEU A 27 -4.98 -11.78 -6.35
C LEU A 27 -4.63 -11.63 -4.86
N GLY A 28 -3.78 -12.50 -4.32
CA GLY A 28 -3.28 -12.40 -2.95
C GLY A 28 -2.45 -11.14 -2.74
N ILE A 29 -1.52 -10.85 -3.65
CA ILE A 29 -0.72 -9.62 -3.62
C ILE A 29 -1.63 -8.38 -3.76
N LEU A 30 -2.59 -8.41 -4.69
CA LEU A 30 -3.55 -7.34 -4.87
C LEU A 30 -4.34 -7.07 -3.58
N ALA A 31 -4.95 -8.10 -2.99
CA ALA A 31 -5.74 -7.96 -1.77
C ALA A 31 -4.90 -7.39 -0.61
N PHE A 32 -3.67 -7.87 -0.44
CA PHE A 32 -2.75 -7.36 0.57
C PHE A 32 -2.45 -5.87 0.36
N LEU A 33 -2.07 -5.47 -0.85
CA LEU A 33 -1.76 -4.07 -1.16
C LEU A 33 -2.99 -3.17 -1.02
N THR A 34 -4.17 -3.65 -1.40
CA THR A 34 -5.43 -2.90 -1.24
C THR A 34 -5.77 -2.66 0.23
N MET A 35 -5.68 -3.68 1.08
CA MET A 35 -5.92 -3.51 2.53
C MET A 35 -4.91 -2.53 3.14
N TRP A 36 -3.65 -2.63 2.76
CA TRP A 36 -2.61 -1.73 3.27
C TRP A 36 -2.83 -0.29 2.82
N ALA A 37 -3.22 -0.08 1.56
CA ALA A 37 -3.56 1.24 1.04
C ALA A 37 -4.75 1.87 1.76
N ILE A 38 -5.81 1.09 2.05
CA ILE A 38 -6.98 1.57 2.79
C ILE A 38 -6.58 1.98 4.21
N GLN A 39 -5.76 1.19 4.89
CA GLN A 39 -5.28 1.53 6.24
C GLN A 39 -4.48 2.84 6.24
N VAL A 40 -3.56 3.01 5.30
CA VAL A 40 -2.79 4.27 5.17
C VAL A 40 -3.71 5.45 4.85
N GLN A 41 -4.72 5.25 3.98
CA GLN A 41 -5.70 6.30 3.69
C GLN A 41 -6.52 6.67 4.93
N GLN A 42 -6.94 5.70 5.76
CA GLN A 42 -7.65 5.96 7.02
C GLN A 42 -6.78 6.74 8.01
N GLU A 43 -5.54 6.31 8.23
CA GLU A 43 -4.60 6.98 9.14
C GLU A 43 -4.33 8.44 8.73
N ASN A 44 -4.20 8.72 7.43
CA ASN A 44 -3.98 10.08 6.96
C ASN A 44 -5.26 10.91 6.89
N ALA A 45 -6.41 10.30 6.59
CA ALA A 45 -7.69 11.00 6.59
C ALA A 45 -8.08 11.46 7.99
N GLU A 46 -7.86 10.61 9.01
CA GLU A 46 -8.15 10.95 10.41
C GLU A 46 -7.15 11.95 11.01
N THR A 47 -5.98 12.12 10.40
CA THR A 47 -5.00 13.13 10.82
C THR A 47 -5.42 14.52 10.32
N TYR A 48 -6.49 15.05 10.91
CA TYR A 48 -6.95 16.40 10.64
C TYR A 48 -6.09 17.41 11.38
N TYR A 49 -5.69 18.50 10.70
CA TYR A 49 -5.07 19.64 11.37
C TYR A 49 -6.17 20.64 11.79
N LYS A 50 -6.08 21.17 13.00
CA LYS A 50 -6.87 22.33 13.43
C LYS A 50 -5.97 23.55 13.54
N ILE A 51 -6.51 24.68 13.10
CA ILE A 51 -5.88 25.99 13.25
C ILE A 51 -6.49 26.63 14.49
N GLU A 52 -5.71 26.77 15.56
CA GLU A 52 -6.22 27.28 16.85
C GLU A 52 -6.46 28.79 16.84
N ASN A 53 -5.72 29.54 16.02
CA ASN A 53 -5.83 31.00 15.94
C ASN A 53 -5.80 31.50 14.49
N PRO A 54 -6.93 31.46 13.76
CA PRO A 54 -6.99 31.92 12.38
C PRO A 54 -6.75 33.44 12.25
N ALA A 55 -6.98 34.23 13.29
CA ALA A 55 -6.75 35.68 13.30
C ALA A 55 -5.26 36.05 13.43
N GLY A 56 -4.41 35.11 13.87
CA GLY A 56 -2.95 35.30 13.97
C GLY A 56 -2.17 34.92 12.72
N LEU A 57 -2.83 34.34 11.71
CA LEU A 57 -2.18 33.94 10.45
C LEU A 57 -1.83 35.16 9.62
N GLN A 58 -0.53 35.36 9.40
CA GLN A 58 -0.04 36.45 8.54
C GLN A 58 0.13 35.95 7.11
N PHE A 59 -0.03 36.82 6.11
CA PHE A 59 0.00 36.39 4.71
C PHE A 59 1.38 35.83 4.26
N ASN A 60 2.47 36.27 4.90
CA ASN A 60 3.81 35.74 4.68
C ASN A 60 4.61 35.75 5.99
N SER A 61 4.63 34.61 6.70
CA SER A 61 5.45 34.43 7.91
C SER A 61 5.81 32.96 8.10
N THR A 62 7.06 32.69 8.46
CA THR A 62 7.54 31.35 8.84
C THR A 62 6.96 30.88 10.18
N GLU A 63 6.43 31.80 10.98
CA GLU A 63 5.81 31.50 12.27
C GLU A 63 4.42 30.87 12.14
N ASN A 64 3.79 30.97 10.97
CA ASN A 64 2.50 30.33 10.68
C ASN A 64 2.51 28.81 10.91
N ALA A 65 3.67 28.16 10.78
CA ALA A 65 3.86 26.74 11.07
C ALA A 65 3.61 26.38 12.55
N LYS A 66 3.56 27.35 13.47
CA LYS A 66 3.26 27.11 14.89
C LYS A 66 1.75 27.11 15.19
N HIS A 67 0.92 27.52 14.23
CA HIS A 67 -0.52 27.69 14.43
C HIS A 67 -1.36 26.48 14.00
N TYR A 68 -0.74 25.40 13.49
CA TYR A 68 -1.42 24.14 13.25
C TYR A 68 -1.13 23.15 14.39
N LYS A 69 -2.16 22.46 14.85
CA LYS A 69 -2.01 21.28 15.71
C LYS A 69 -2.67 20.09 15.04
N LEU A 70 -1.96 18.97 15.05
CA LEU A 70 -2.49 17.68 14.65
C LEU A 70 -3.53 17.25 15.69
N VAL A 71 -4.76 17.01 15.24
CA VAL A 71 -5.80 16.43 16.07
C VAL A 71 -5.79 14.94 15.76
N LYS A 72 -5.30 14.16 16.73
CA LYS A 72 -5.48 12.71 16.74
C LYS A 72 -6.76 12.38 17.48
#